data_AF-A0A2V5SNR9-F1
#
_entry.id   AF-A0A2V5SNR9-F1
#
_cell.length_a   1.000
_cell.length_b   1.000
_cell.length_c   1.000
_cell.angle_alpha   90.00
_cell.angle_beta   90.00
_cell.angle_gamma   90.00
#
_symmetry.space_group_name_H-M   'P 1'
#
loop_
_entity.id
_entity.type
_entity.pdbx_description
1 polymer ?
#
loop_
_entity_poly.entity_id
_entity_poly.type
_entity_poly.pdbx_seq_one_letter_code
_entity_poly.pdbx_strand_id
1 'polypeptide(L)' 'MKFVSLTKPIAEPHQVHTYIELRQQIHDDLQIQHPEWVQPNGESPICDSYEARLMELLGT' A
#
# COMPACT_ATOMS: atom_id res chain seq x y z
N MET A 1 28.46 -0.91 -2.55
CA MET A 1 27.00 -1.03 -2.77
C MET A 1 26.40 -1.48 -1.45
N LYS A 2 25.75 -0.57 -0.71
CA LYS A 2 25.17 -0.89 0.61
C LYS A 2 23.73 -1.32 0.36
N PHE A 3 23.45 -2.61 0.45
CA PHE A 3 22.07 -3.09 0.52
C PHE A 3 21.53 -2.64 1.86
N VAL A 4 20.68 -1.62 1.86
CA VAL A 4 19.82 -1.36 3.01
C VAL A 4 18.87 -2.54 3.06
N SER A 5 19.15 -3.49 3.95
CA SER A 5 18.18 -4.51 4.33
C SER A 5 17.01 -3.78 4.95
N LEU A 6 15.99 -3.48 4.14
CA LEU A 6 14.72 -3.01 4.64
C LEU A 6 14.04 -4.22 5.29
N THR A 7 14.48 -4.58 6.49
CA THR A 7 13.70 -5.40 7.40
C THR A 7 12.56 -4.54 7.94
N LYS A 8 11.69 -4.08 7.03
CA LYS A 8 10.34 -3.72 7.44
C LYS A 8 9.66 -5.06 7.69
N PRO A 9 9.16 -5.34 8.92
CA PRO A 9 8.37 -6.54 9.10
C PRO A 9 7.26 -6.50 8.05
N ILE A 10 7.09 -7.59 7.32
CA ILE A 10 5.81 -7.89 6.67
C ILE A 10 4.78 -7.56 7.73
N ALA A 11 3.90 -6.60 7.46
CA ALA A 11 2.95 -6.11 8.43
C ALA A 11 2.32 -7.33 9.11
N GLU A 12 2.55 -7.47 10.42
CA GLU A 12 1.89 -8.48 11.23
C GLU A 12 0.40 -8.41 10.90
N PRO A 13 -0.34 -9.51 10.72
CA PRO A 13 -1.75 -9.45 10.35
C PRO A 13 -2.52 -8.66 11.41
N HIS A 14 -2.72 -7.36 11.15
CA HIS A 14 -3.51 -6.48 11.98
C HIS A 14 -4.94 -6.99 11.86
N GLN A 15 -5.58 -7.31 12.98
CA GLN A 15 -6.98 -7.73 12.94
C GLN A 15 -7.79 -6.54 12.42
N VAL A 16 -8.23 -6.63 11.17
CA VAL A 16 -8.93 -5.53 10.51
C VAL A 16 -10.39 -5.54 10.94
N HIS A 17 -10.87 -4.46 11.56
CA HIS A 17 -12.22 -4.39 12.13
C HIS A 17 -13.22 -3.79 11.15
N THR A 18 -12.75 -3.05 10.15
CA THR A 18 -13.59 -2.45 9.11
C THR A 18 -12.96 -2.50 7.74
N TYR A 19 -13.80 -2.45 6.71
CA TYR A 19 -13.33 -2.42 5.32
C TYR A 19 -12.41 -1.22 5.00
N ILE A 20 -12.66 -0.07 5.63
CA ILE A 20 -11.84 1.14 5.50
C ILE A 20 -10.41 0.90 6.00
N GLU A 21 -10.26 0.24 7.15
CA GLU A 21 -8.95 -0.11 7.71
C GLU A 21 -8.20 -1.10 6.82
N LEU A 22 -8.90 -2.05 6.20
CA LEU A 22 -8.28 -3.04 5.31
C LEU A 22 -7.70 -2.36 4.08
N ARG A 23 -8.48 -1.45 3.51
CA ARG A 23 -8.09 -0.64 2.36
C ARG A 23 -6.85 0.18 2.68
N GLN A 24 -6.84 0.87 3.83
CA GLN A 24 -5.69 1.66 4.26
C GLN A 24 -4.43 0.79 4.45
N GLN A 25 -4.58 -0.39 5.06
CA GLN A 25 -3.44 -1.29 5.23
C GLN A 25 -2.87 -1.76 3.88
N ILE A 26 -3.73 -2.13 2.92
CA ILE A 26 -3.30 -2.52 1.58
C ILE A 26 -2.56 -1.37 0.89
N HIS A 27 -3.07 -0.15 0.98
CA HIS A 27 -2.43 1.03 0.42
C HIS A 27 -1.03 1.25 1.01
N ASP A 28 -0.93 1.24 2.35
CA ASP A 28 0.31 1.48 3.05
C ASP A 28 1.34 0.38 2.73
N ASP A 29 0.92 -0.89 2.74
CA ASP A 29 1.76 -2.03 2.40
C ASP A 29 2.28 -1.96 0.96
N LEU A 30 1.44 -1.56 -0.01
CA LEU A 30 1.86 -1.35 -1.40
C LEU A 30 2.92 -0.25 -1.52
N GLN A 31 2.75 0.87 -0.81
CA GLN A 31 3.73 1.96 -0.81
C GLN A 31 5.09 1.52 -0.24
N ILE A 32 5.06 0.64 0.76
CA ILE A 32 6.25 0.10 1.42
C ILE A 32 6.98 -0.90 0.52
N GLN A 33 6.23 -1.78 -0.15
CA GLN A 33 6.78 -2.80 -1.03
C GLN A 33 7.32 -2.21 -2.33
N HIS A 34 6.73 -1.12 -2.81
CA HIS A 34 7.06 -0.46 -4.07
C HIS A 34 7.43 1.01 -3.90
N PRO A 35 8.55 1.32 -3.21
CA PRO A 35 9.01 2.70 -3.07
C PRO A 35 9.32 3.35 -4.43
N GLU A 36 9.59 2.57 -5.48
CA GLU A 36 9.82 3.06 -6.83
C GLU A 36 8.57 3.65 -7.51
N TRP A 37 7.37 3.38 -7.00
CA TRP A 37 6.13 3.98 -7.51
C TRP A 37 5.84 5.35 -6.91
N VAL A 38 6.51 5.69 -5.80
CA VAL A 38 6.34 6.97 -5.12
C VAL A 38 7.19 8.04 -5.80
N GLN A 39 6.51 9.06 -6.32
CA GLN A 39 7.15 10.22 -6.95
C GLN A 39 7.82 11.12 -5.90
N PRO A 40 8.71 12.04 -6.31
CA PRO A 40 9.37 12.97 -5.39
C PRO A 40 8.42 13.88 -4.58
N ASN A 41 7.20 14.09 -5.07
CA ASN A 41 6.14 14.83 -4.38
C ASN A 41 5.37 13.98 -3.36
N GLY A 42 5.69 12.68 -3.23
CA GLY A 42 5.04 11.73 -2.34
C GLY A 42 3.82 11.02 -2.91
N GLU A 43 3.38 11.37 -4.13
CA GLU A 43 2.24 10.74 -4.78
C GLU A 43 2.63 9.43 -5.48
N SER A 44 1.70 8.49 -5.58
CA SER A 44 1.88 7.25 -6.32
C SER A 44 0.65 6.98 -7.19
N PRO A 45 0.64 7.45 -8.45
CA PRO A 45 -0.46 7.23 -9.39
C PRO A 45 -0.75 5.74 -9.63
N ILE A 46 0.26 4.88 -9.43
CA ILE A 46 0.09 3.43 -9.50
C ILE A 46 -0.72 2.95 -8.29
N CYS A 47 -0.37 3.36 -7.07
CA CYS A 47 -1.19 3.03 -5.89
C CYS A 47 -2.63 3.53 -6.04
N ASP A 48 -2.82 4.74 -6.55
CA ASP A 48 -4.16 5.30 -6.82
C ASP A 48 -4.96 4.43 -7.80
N SER A 49 -4.30 3.86 -8.82
CA SER A 49 -4.95 2.95 -9.77
C SER A 49 -5.39 1.63 -9.15
N TYR A 50 -4.62 1.10 -8.19
CA TYR A 50 -4.99 -0.10 -7.44
C TYR A 50 -6.17 0.17 -6.52
N GLU A 51 -6.19 1.33 -5.86
CA GLU A 51 -7.31 1.77 -5.03
C GLU A 51 -8.60 1.93 -5.84
N ALA A 52 -8.54 2.60 -6.99
CA ALA A 52 -9.68 2.77 -7.88
C ALA A 52 -10.23 1.42 -8.35
N ARG A 53 -9.34 0.49 -8.74
CA ARG A 53 -9.73 -0.85 -9.16
C ARG A 53 -10.33 -1.67 -8.02
N LEU A 54 -9.79 -1.53 -6.82
CA LEU A 54 -10.31 -2.20 -5.62
C LEU A 54 -11.74 -1.73 -5.31
N MET A 55 -11.99 -0.41 -5.40
CA MET A 55 -13.33 0.15 -5.25
C MET A 55 -14.31 -0.37 -6.31
N GLU A 56 -13.90 -0.41 -7.58
CA GLU A 56 -14.70 -0.93 -8.68
C GLU A 56 -15.11 -2.40 -8.44
N LEU A 57 -14.16 -3.25 -8.04
CA LEU A 57 -14.42 -4.67 -7.77
C LEU A 57 -15.37 -4.89 -6.60
N LEU A 58 -15.39 -3.97 -5.64
CA LEU A 58 -16.23 -4.06 -4.45
C LEU A 58 -17.56 -3.32 -4.61
N GLY A 59 -17.77 -2.62 -5.73
CA GLY A 59 -18.98 -1.87 -6.02
C GLY A 59 -19.23 -0.71 -5.06
N THR A 60 -18.16 -0.15 -4.50
CA THR A 60 -18.21 0.96 -3.52
C THR A 60 -17.95 2.31 -4.16
#